data_AF-A0A662RLW2-F1
#
_entry.id   AF-A0A662RLW2-F1
#
_cell.length_a   1.000
_cell.length_b   1.000
_cell.length_c   1.000
_cell.angle_alpha   90.00
_cell.angle_beta   90.00
_cell.angle_gamma   90.00
#
_symmetry.space_group_name_H-M   'P 1'
#
loop_
_entity.id
_entity.type
_entity.pdbx_description
1 polymer ?
#
loop_
_entity_poly.entity_id
_entity_poly.type
_entity_poly.pdbx_seq_one_letter_code
_entity_poly.pdbx_strand_id
1 'polypeptide(L)'
;MDEVQRGNYQITPIKISEYIEENPPTTYVEVRTGAWNVANTSGYDFSQWEGTEKQRAAIEELWVTSREYHQLGKRIPEVEEHILKAETSCNLFWVMYRCT
;
A
#
# COMPACT_ATOMS: atom_id res chain seq x y z
N MET A 1 -21.10 -10.74 -7.32
CA MET A 1 -20.58 -12.05 -6.85
C MET A 1 -21.71 -13.02 -6.56
N ASP A 2 -22.79 -12.57 -5.91
CA ASP A 2 -23.96 -13.40 -5.61
C ASP A 2 -24.58 -14.04 -6.86
N GLU A 3 -24.72 -13.29 -7.95
CA GLU A 3 -25.23 -13.82 -9.23
C GLU A 3 -24.30 -14.85 -9.90
N VAL A 4 -22.99 -14.71 -9.67
CA VAL A 4 -21.98 -15.66 -10.13
C VAL A 4 -22.06 -16.94 -9.30
N GLN A 5 -22.19 -16.79 -7.98
CA GLN A 5 -22.39 -17.92 -7.06
C GLN A 5 -23.73 -18.64 -7.30
N ARG A 6 -24.75 -17.91 -7.76
CA ARG A 6 -26.06 -18.47 -8.17
C ARG A 6 -26.01 -19.18 -9.53
N GLY A 7 -24.89 -19.13 -10.26
CA GLY A 7 -24.73 -19.82 -11.55
C GLY A 7 -25.38 -19.11 -12.74
N ASN A 8 -25.78 -17.84 -12.59
CA ASN A 8 -26.41 -17.07 -13.66
C ASN A 8 -25.38 -16.56 -14.70
N TYR A 9 -24.10 -16.73 -14.43
CA TYR A 9 -23.00 -16.40 -15.32
C TYR A 9 -22.04 -17.58 -15.44
N GLN A 10 -21.52 -17.81 -16.65
CA GLN A 10 -20.50 -18.83 -16.92
C GLN A 10 -19.09 -18.36 -16.52
N ILE A 11 -18.96 -17.86 -15.28
CA ILE A 11 -17.66 -17.51 -14.70
C ILE A 11 -17.54 -18.19 -13.35
N THR A 12 -16.36 -18.72 -13.04
CA THR A 12 -16.08 -19.44 -11.79
C THR A 12 -15.13 -18.62 -10.93
N PRO A 13 -15.51 -18.24 -9.70
CA PRO A 13 -14.57 -17.63 -8.76
C PRO A 13 -13.46 -18.61 -8.42
N ILE A 14 -12.21 -18.14 -8.46
CA ILE A 14 -11.02 -18.93 -8.13
C ILE A 14 -10.11 -18.09 -7.24
N LYS A 15 -9.34 -18.75 -6.36
CA LYS A 15 -8.31 -18.05 -5.59
C LYS A 15 -7.16 -17.66 -6.53
N ILE A 16 -6.57 -16.49 -6.31
CA ILE A 16 -5.39 -16.07 -7.09
C ILE A 16 -4.26 -17.11 -6.97
N SER A 17 -4.07 -17.71 -5.79
CA SER A 17 -3.05 -18.74 -5.58
C SER A 17 -3.30 -19.99 -6.43
N GLU A 18 -4.54 -20.46 -6.47
CA GLU A 18 -4.95 -21.65 -7.26
C GLU A 18 -4.81 -21.37 -8.76
N TYR A 19 -5.24 -20.20 -9.21
CA TYR A 19 -5.07 -19.79 -10.60
C TYR A 19 -3.60 -19.75 -11.02
N ILE A 20 -2.70 -19.25 -10.15
CA ILE A 20 -1.26 -19.21 -10.41
C ILE A 20 -0.65 -20.62 -10.46
N GLU A 21 -1.10 -21.54 -9.61
CA GLU A 21 -0.65 -22.94 -9.61
C GLU A 21 -1.06 -23.67 -10.91
N GLU A 22 -2.30 -23.46 -11.37
CA GLU A 22 -2.82 -24.02 -12.62
C GLU A 22 -2.22 -23.36 -13.87
N ASN A 23 -1.87 -22.06 -13.77
CA ASN A 23 -1.40 -21.22 -14.87
C ASN A 23 -0.07 -20.53 -14.50
N PRO A 24 1.05 -21.29 -14.40
CA PRO A 24 2.33 -20.72 -14.00
C PRO A 24 2.80 -19.66 -15.00
N PRO A 25 3.47 -18.58 -14.54
CA PRO A 25 3.93 -17.51 -15.41
C PRO A 25 4.96 -18.04 -16.43
N THR A 26 4.80 -17.62 -17.68
CA THR A 26 5.67 -18.05 -18.81
C THR A 26 6.66 -16.98 -19.24
N THR A 27 6.57 -15.77 -18.70
CA THR A 27 7.40 -14.63 -19.09
C THR A 27 7.67 -13.70 -17.91
N TYR A 28 8.61 -12.79 -18.12
CA TYR A 28 8.96 -11.72 -17.19
C TYR A 28 8.51 -10.37 -17.72
N VAL A 29 8.23 -9.46 -16.79
CA VAL A 29 7.89 -8.08 -17.09
C VAL A 29 8.74 -7.15 -16.22
N GLU A 30 9.00 -5.96 -16.72
CA GLU A 30 9.59 -4.89 -15.94
C GLU A 30 8.48 -4.10 -15.26
N VAL A 31 8.47 -4.11 -13.92
CA VAL A 31 7.54 -3.30 -13.14
C VAL A 31 8.18 -1.94 -12.90
N ARG A 32 7.52 -0.88 -13.38
CA ARG A 32 7.94 0.50 -13.12
C ARG A 32 7.27 1.03 -11.86
N THR A 33 7.90 2.05 -11.27
CA THR A 33 7.35 2.79 -10.14
C THR A 33 5.96 3.31 -10.47
N GLY A 34 5.01 3.08 -9.56
CA GLY A 34 3.65 3.59 -9.66
C GLY A 34 2.74 3.02 -8.59
N ALA A 35 1.57 3.64 -8.46
CA ALA A 35 0.43 3.16 -7.68
C ALA A 35 -0.78 3.04 -8.60
N TRP A 36 -1.74 2.19 -8.23
CA TRP A 36 -3.05 2.20 -8.89
C TRP A 36 -3.68 3.58 -8.67
N ASN A 37 -4.17 4.21 -9.74
CA ASN A 37 -4.86 5.50 -9.70
C ASN A 37 -5.91 5.54 -8.58
N VAL A 38 -5.67 6.32 -7.53
CA VAL A 38 -6.73 6.67 -6.58
C VAL A 38 -7.23 8.05 -7.04
N ALA A 39 -8.52 8.22 -7.32
CA ALA A 39 -9.10 9.50 -7.80
C ALA A 39 -8.56 10.04 -9.15
N ASN A 40 -8.32 11.36 -9.27
CA ASN A 40 -8.08 12.08 -10.54
C ASN A 40 -6.60 12.14 -10.98
N THR A 41 -5.71 11.42 -10.30
CA THR A 41 -4.26 11.45 -10.56
C THR A 41 -3.81 10.19 -11.32
N SER A 42 -2.82 10.34 -12.20
CA SER A 42 -2.32 9.28 -13.09
C SER A 42 -1.55 8.14 -12.40
N GLY A 43 -1.43 8.14 -11.07
CA GLY A 43 -0.80 7.07 -10.28
C GLY A 43 0.72 6.94 -10.43
N TYR A 44 1.35 7.69 -11.35
CA TYR A 44 2.78 7.58 -11.68
C TYR A 44 3.74 8.18 -10.65
N ASP A 45 3.31 9.13 -9.82
CA ASP A 45 4.20 10.03 -9.07
C ASP A 45 3.93 10.09 -7.57
N PHE A 46 3.16 9.15 -7.00
CA PHE A 46 2.78 9.09 -5.58
C PHE A 46 2.24 10.40 -4.97
N SER A 47 1.82 11.35 -5.79
CA SER A 47 1.37 12.69 -5.37
C SER A 47 0.24 12.68 -4.34
N GLN A 48 -0.47 11.57 -4.20
CA GLN A 48 -1.52 11.39 -3.18
C GLN A 48 -0.96 11.22 -1.77
N TRP A 49 0.24 10.70 -1.64
CA TRP A 49 0.93 10.47 -0.36
C TRP A 49 2.10 11.42 -0.14
N GLU A 50 2.65 12.04 -1.19
CA GLU A 50 3.79 12.97 -1.11
C GLU A 50 3.62 14.27 -1.92
N GLY A 51 2.39 14.64 -2.29
CA GLY A 51 2.12 15.82 -3.12
C GLY A 51 2.36 17.14 -2.40
N THR A 52 2.12 17.20 -1.09
CA THR A 52 2.24 18.41 -0.27
C THR A 52 3.52 18.44 0.55
N GLU A 53 3.96 19.64 0.96
CA GLU A 53 5.13 19.81 1.84
C GLU A 53 4.93 19.11 3.19
N LYS A 54 3.72 19.21 3.78
CA LYS A 54 3.40 18.52 5.04
C LYS A 54 3.52 17.01 4.93
N GLN A 55 3.07 16.44 3.82
CA GLN A 55 3.22 15.00 3.56
C GLN A 55 4.68 14.59 3.43
N ARG A 56 5.49 15.36 2.67
CA ARG A 56 6.93 15.09 2.53
C ARG A 56 7.67 15.17 3.86
N ALA A 57 7.37 16.20 4.67
CA ALA A 57 7.95 16.35 6.01
C ALA A 57 7.58 15.17 6.92
N ALA A 58 6.32 14.73 6.90
CA ALA A 58 5.87 13.57 7.66
C ALA A 58 6.56 12.26 7.22
N ILE A 59 6.79 12.08 5.91
CA ILE A 59 7.55 10.93 5.38
C ILE A 59 8.99 10.96 5.88
N GLU A 60 9.65 12.12 5.86
CA GLU A 60 11.02 12.27 6.33
C GLU A 60 11.15 11.94 7.82
N GLU A 61 10.28 12.48 8.67
CA GLU A 61 10.26 12.21 10.11
C GLU A 61 10.01 10.73 10.39
N LEU A 62 9.04 10.12 9.71
CA LEU A 62 8.72 8.69 9.82
C LEU A 62 9.93 7.83 9.46
N TRP A 63 10.61 8.17 8.36
CA TRP A 63 11.71 7.38 7.85
C TRP A 63 12.95 7.46 8.74
N VAL A 64 13.26 8.65 9.28
CA VAL A 64 14.33 8.82 10.28
C VAL A 64 14.03 7.99 11.52
N THR A 65 12.82 8.12 12.08
CA THR A 65 12.42 7.42 13.30
C THR A 65 12.42 5.90 13.13
N SER A 66 11.84 5.40 12.03
CA SER A 66 11.82 3.97 11.69
C SER A 66 13.23 3.41 11.51
N ARG A 67 14.11 4.15 10.82
CA ARG A 67 15.52 3.78 10.66
C ARG A 67 16.25 3.68 12.00
N GLU A 68 16.11 4.68 12.86
CA GLU A 68 16.74 4.67 14.19
C GLU A 68 16.27 3.47 15.01
N TYR A 69 14.97 3.18 15.00
CA TYR A 69 14.42 1.99 15.65
C TYR A 69 15.04 0.69 15.13
N HIS A 70 15.10 0.52 13.80
CA HIS A 70 15.69 -0.68 13.20
C HIS A 70 17.20 -0.83 13.48
N GLN A 71 17.93 0.28 13.61
CA GLN A 71 19.36 0.27 13.94
C GLN A 71 19.64 -0.19 15.38
N LEU A 72 18.68 -0.13 16.29
CA LEU A 72 18.85 -0.61 17.67
C LEU A 72 19.11 -2.13 17.74
N GLY A 73 18.75 -2.89 16.70
CA GLY A 73 18.98 -4.34 16.63
C GLY A 73 18.19 -5.16 17.67
N LYS A 74 17.30 -4.51 18.43
CA LYS A 74 16.40 -5.10 19.41
C LYS A 74 14.97 -4.76 19.06
N ARG A 75 14.07 -5.71 19.20
CA ARG A 75 12.63 -5.46 19.09
C ARG A 75 12.08 -5.01 20.43
N ILE A 76 11.45 -3.84 20.43
CA ILE A 76 10.68 -3.34 21.57
C ILE A 76 9.23 -3.30 21.08
N PRO A 77 8.39 -4.30 21.43
CA PRO A 77 7.08 -4.48 20.82
C PRO A 77 6.19 -3.24 20.85
N GLU A 78 6.22 -2.49 21.95
CA GLU A 78 5.43 -1.26 22.11
C GLU A 78 5.88 -0.18 21.11
N VAL A 79 7.19 -0.04 20.91
CA VAL A 79 7.75 0.90 19.92
C VAL A 79 7.46 0.42 18.50
N GLU A 80 7.61 -0.88 18.23
CA GLU A 80 7.29 -1.48 16.92
C GLU A 80 5.84 -1.22 16.53
N GLU A 81 4.90 -1.39 17.48
CA GLU A 81 3.49 -1.10 17.24
C GLU A 81 3.25 0.37 16.87
N HIS A 82 3.93 1.31 17.54
CA HIS A 82 3.83 2.73 17.22
C HIS A 82 4.41 3.07 15.84
N ILE A 83 5.57 2.51 15.50
CA ILE A 83 6.17 2.67 14.17
C ILE A 83 5.23 2.13 13.09
N LEU A 84 4.73 0.90 13.24
CA LEU A 84 3.82 0.27 12.27
C LEU A 84 2.52 1.06 12.08
N LYS A 85 1.96 1.64 13.16
CA LYS A 85 0.79 2.53 13.07
C LYS A 85 1.12 3.81 12.31
N ALA A 86 2.29 4.39 12.54
CA ALA A 86 2.73 5.60 11.86
C ALA A 86 2.99 5.35 10.36
N GLU A 87 3.55 4.19 9.99
CA GLU A 87 3.83 3.76 8.62
C GLU A 87 2.59 3.44 7.77
N THR A 88 1.39 3.47 8.35
CA THR A 88 0.17 3.29 7.57
C THR A 88 0.00 4.40 6.54
N SER A 89 -0.12 4.02 5.26
CA SER A 89 -0.27 4.97 4.15
C SER A 89 -1.54 5.83 4.26
N CYS A 90 -2.54 5.39 5.02
CA CYS A 90 -3.72 6.16 5.39
C CYS A 90 -3.37 7.48 6.05
N ASN A 91 -2.37 7.50 6.94
CA ASN A 91 -1.95 8.73 7.62
C ASN A 91 -1.52 9.78 6.60
N LEU A 92 -0.78 9.39 5.56
CA LEU A 92 -0.26 10.25 4.50
C LEU A 92 -1.32 10.64 3.47
N PHE A 93 -2.22 9.72 3.11
CA PHE A 93 -3.30 9.98 2.18
C PHE A 93 -4.33 10.99 2.73
N TRP A 94 -4.68 10.86 4.01
CA TRP A 94 -5.75 11.66 4.64
C TRP A 94 -5.24 12.91 5.37
N VAL A 95 -3.95 13.27 5.32
CA VAL A 95 -3.38 14.50 5.95
C VAL A 95 -4.18 15.76 5.60
N MET A 96 -4.88 15.78 4.46
CA MET A 96 -5.71 16.92 4.04
C MET A 96 -7.01 17.13 4.84
N TYR A 97 -7.44 16.20 5.73
CA TYR A 97 -8.74 16.28 6.41
C TYR A 97 -8.69 16.60 7.91
N ARG A 98 -7.52 16.85 8.50
CA ARG A 98 -7.37 17.21 9.93
C ARG A 98 -6.73 18.58 10.19
N CYS A 99 -7.08 19.58 9.38
CA CYS A 99 -6.76 20.99 9.67
C CYS A 99 -7.92 21.91 9.26
N THR A 100 -9.00 21.88 10.05
CA THR A 100 -9.90 23.03 10.31
C THR A 100 -10.43 22.90 11.72
#